data_AF-A0A2W0EJ62-F1
#
_entry.id   AF-A0A2W0EJ62-F1
#
_cell.length_a   1.000
_cell.length_b   1.000
_cell.length_c   1.000
_cell.angle_alpha   90.00
_cell.angle_beta   90.00
_cell.angle_gamma   90.00
#
_symmetry.space_group_name_H-M   'P 1'
#
loop_
_entity.id
_entity.type
_entity.pdbx_description
1 polymer ?
#
loop_
_entity_poly.entity_id
_entity_poly.type
_entity_poly.pdbx_seq_one_letter_code
_entity_poly.pdbx_strand_id
1 'polypeptide(L)'
;HCLTYKMHSNGRPDNHCNGGQPQRLVIGHSGCQWNAAQLQPDGRVLTVGATIGGVEADFIVGRYLPDGHLDSRFNAGCGYARTRLGPSLDTATCIAAQSDGNIVVGGYSLHGNYKAIVARYLG
;
A
#
# COMPACT_ATOMS: atom_id res chain seq x y z
N HIS A 1 -6.13 9.15 4.48
CA HIS A 1 -6.28 7.88 5.20
C HIS A 1 -6.75 6.82 4.26
N CYS A 2 -6.33 5.58 4.50
CA CYS A 2 -6.73 4.41 3.73
C CYS A 2 -7.41 3.44 4.69
N LEU A 3 -8.32 2.61 4.19
CA LEU A 3 -9.05 1.65 5.00
C LEU A 3 -8.73 0.22 4.54
N THR A 4 -8.65 -0.70 5.48
CA THR A 4 -8.76 -2.13 5.20
C THR A 4 -9.99 -2.71 5.84
N TYR A 5 -10.61 -3.66 5.15
CA TYR A 5 -11.84 -4.28 5.60
C TYR A 5 -11.90 -5.72 5.14
N LYS A 6 -12.16 -6.62 6.09
CA LYS A 6 -12.24 -8.05 5.84
C LYS A 6 -13.70 -8.49 5.88
N MET A 7 -14.12 -9.18 4.83
CA MET A 7 -15.49 -9.69 4.67
C MET A 7 -15.48 -11.15 4.27
N HIS A 8 -16.52 -11.86 4.67
CA HIS A 8 -16.82 -13.19 4.17
C HIS A 8 -17.38 -13.12 2.74
N SER A 9 -17.37 -14.25 2.03
CA SER A 9 -17.94 -14.35 0.67
C SER A 9 -19.44 -14.05 0.60
N ASN A 10 -20.15 -14.13 1.73
CA ASN A 10 -21.56 -13.75 1.86
C ASN A 10 -21.77 -12.25 2.12
N GLY A 11 -20.72 -11.43 2.07
CA GLY A 11 -20.76 -9.98 2.26
C GLY A 11 -20.82 -9.53 3.71
N ARG A 12 -20.84 -10.43 4.70
CA ARG A 12 -20.80 -10.04 6.12
C ARG A 12 -19.39 -9.64 6.55
N PRO A 13 -19.25 -8.67 7.46
CA PRO A 13 -17.96 -8.33 8.05
C PRO A 13 -17.40 -9.53 8.83
N ASP A 14 -16.08 -9.73 8.77
CA ASP A 14 -15.42 -10.71 9.64
C ASP A 14 -15.21 -10.09 11.03
N ASN A 15 -16.04 -10.50 11.99
CA ASN A 15 -15.98 -9.96 13.36
C ASN A 15 -14.69 -10.33 14.12
N HIS A 16 -13.91 -11.30 13.64
CA HIS A 16 -12.59 -11.63 14.21
C HIS A 16 -11.51 -10.63 13.77
N CYS A 17 -11.77 -9.85 12.71
CA CYS A 17 -10.89 -8.80 12.22
C CYS A 17 -11.43 -7.44 12.66
N ASN A 18 -10.78 -6.80 13.63
CA ASN A 18 -11.16 -5.45 14.09
C ASN A 18 -12.62 -5.31 14.53
N GLY A 19 -13.22 -6.37 15.09
CA GLY A 19 -14.64 -6.36 15.47
C GLY A 19 -15.58 -6.15 14.27
N GLY A 20 -15.17 -6.51 13.05
CA GLY A 20 -15.97 -6.33 11.85
C GLY A 20 -16.06 -4.87 11.39
N GLN A 21 -15.11 -4.02 11.78
CA GLN A 21 -15.05 -2.61 11.38
C GLN A 21 -13.86 -2.35 10.44
N PRO A 22 -13.95 -1.36 9.53
CA PRO A 22 -12.80 -0.94 8.74
C PRO A 22 -11.64 -0.46 9.64
N GLN A 23 -10.43 -0.97 9.39
CA GLN A 23 -9.21 -0.49 10.03
C GLN A 23 -8.69 0.72 9.27
N ARG A 24 -8.46 1.83 9.99
CA ARG A 24 -7.93 3.07 9.41
C ARG A 24 -6.41 3.08 9.48
N LEU A 25 -5.77 3.13 8.32
CA LEU A 25 -4.35 3.44 8.18
C LEU A 25 -4.15 4.94 7.98
N VAL A 26 -3.33 5.53 8.84
CA VAL A 26 -2.89 6.93 8.77
C VAL A 26 -1.46 6.96 8.24
N ILE A 27 -1.27 7.56 7.06
CA ILE A 27 0.05 7.76 6.45
C ILE A 27 0.32 9.26 6.44
N GLY A 28 1.04 9.74 7.46
CA GLY A 28 1.27 11.17 7.67
C GLY A 28 -0.02 11.98 7.83
N HIS A 29 -0.02 13.22 7.36
CA HIS A 29 -1.15 14.17 7.44
C HIS A 29 -2.01 14.21 6.17
N SER A 30 -1.69 13.40 5.16
CA SER A 30 -2.33 13.46 3.84
C SER A 30 -3.47 12.44 3.71
N GLY A 31 -4.38 12.70 2.78
CA GLY A 31 -5.21 11.65 2.20
C GLY A 31 -4.34 10.53 1.61
N CYS A 32 -4.90 9.36 1.37
CA CYS A 32 -4.19 8.33 0.59
C CYS A 32 -5.20 7.45 -0.14
N GLN A 33 -4.74 6.80 -1.20
CA GLN A 33 -5.52 5.83 -1.96
C GLN A 33 -4.66 4.61 -2.29
N TRP A 34 -5.30 3.44 -2.34
CA TRP A 34 -4.72 2.23 -2.90
C TRP A 34 -5.19 2.05 -4.34
N ASN A 35 -4.27 1.73 -5.24
CA ASN A 35 -4.53 1.55 -6.68
C ASN A 35 -4.42 0.08 -7.10
N ALA A 36 -3.56 -0.70 -6.45
CA ALA A 36 -3.40 -2.12 -6.73
C ALA A 36 -3.09 -2.91 -5.46
N ALA A 37 -3.38 -4.21 -5.50
CA ALA A 37 -3.06 -5.14 -4.45
C ALA A 37 -2.56 -6.47 -5.03
N GLN A 38 -1.70 -7.17 -4.30
CA GLN A 38 -1.24 -8.50 -4.66
C GLN A 38 -1.17 -9.42 -3.44
N LEU A 39 -1.75 -10.61 -3.57
CA LEU A 39 -1.66 -11.68 -2.60
C LEU A 39 -0.28 -12.36 -2.66
N GLN A 40 0.29 -12.67 -1.51
CA GLN A 40 1.49 -13.48 -1.35
C GLN A 40 1.11 -14.94 -0.99
N PRO A 41 1.96 -15.94 -1.27
CA PRO A 41 1.64 -17.36 -1.00
C PRO A 41 1.31 -17.69 0.46
N ASP A 42 1.79 -16.89 1.40
CA ASP A 42 1.53 -17.04 2.85
C ASP A 42 0.24 -16.34 3.31
N GLY A 43 -0.55 -15.82 2.37
CA GLY A 43 -1.81 -15.13 2.63
C GLY A 43 -1.66 -13.65 2.99
N ARG A 44 -0.44 -13.11 3.05
CA ARG A 44 -0.25 -11.66 3.19
C ARG A 44 -0.69 -10.92 1.93
N VAL A 45 -1.11 -9.67 2.08
CA VAL A 45 -1.49 -8.82 0.96
C VAL A 45 -0.59 -7.60 0.92
N LEU A 46 0.02 -7.35 -0.22
CA LEU A 46 0.71 -6.10 -0.52
C LEU A 46 -0.25 -5.15 -1.23
N THR A 47 -0.21 -3.87 -0.89
CA THR A 47 -0.98 -2.81 -1.56
C THR A 47 -0.06 -1.70 -2.01
N VAL A 48 -0.37 -1.06 -3.14
CA VAL A 48 0.35 0.12 -3.61
C VAL A 48 -0.59 1.23 -4.01
N GLY A 49 -0.12 2.47 -3.91
CA GLY A 49 -0.89 3.63 -4.33
C GLY A 49 -0.14 4.93 -4.07
N ALA A 50 -0.87 5.96 -3.67
CA ALA A 50 -0.31 7.29 -3.43
C ALA A 50 -0.90 7.97 -2.18
N THR A 51 -0.12 8.84 -1.55
CA THR A 51 -0.70 9.90 -0.70
C THR A 51 -1.37 10.95 -1.59
N ILE A 52 -2.50 11.51 -1.16
CA ILE A 52 -3.27 12.52 -1.88
C ILE A 52 -3.58 13.70 -0.94
N GLY A 53 -3.72 14.92 -1.46
CA GLY A 53 -4.17 16.07 -0.66
C GLY A 53 -3.08 17.04 -0.20
N GLY A 54 -1.99 17.15 -0.95
CA GLY A 54 -1.03 18.25 -0.88
C GLY A 54 -0.62 18.71 -2.28
N VAL A 55 0.43 19.53 -2.36
CA VAL A 55 1.08 19.87 -3.65
C VAL A 55 1.86 18.67 -4.22
N GLU A 56 2.11 17.66 -3.38
CA GLU A 56 2.95 16.49 -3.67
C GLU A 56 2.20 15.21 -3.30
N ALA A 57 2.53 14.12 -4.00
CA ALA A 57 2.06 12.77 -3.73
C ALA A 57 3.25 11.83 -3.73
N ASP A 58 3.30 10.90 -2.79
CA ASP A 58 4.37 9.92 -2.67
C ASP A 58 3.84 8.52 -2.92
N PHE A 59 4.68 7.65 -3.49
CA PHE A 59 4.38 6.22 -3.56
C PHE A 59 4.17 5.69 -2.14
N ILE A 60 3.15 4.87 -1.97
CA ILE A 60 2.95 4.12 -0.73
C ILE A 60 2.86 2.63 -1.04
N VAL A 61 3.46 1.82 -0.17
CA VAL A 61 3.38 0.36 -0.19
C VAL A 61 2.94 -0.09 1.19
N GLY A 62 1.84 -0.83 1.31
CA GLY A 62 1.38 -1.43 2.57
C GLY A 62 1.55 -2.94 2.53
N ARG A 63 1.80 -3.57 3.68
CA ARG A 63 1.72 -5.03 3.82
C ARG A 63 0.75 -5.40 4.94
N TYR A 64 -0.18 -6.28 4.65
CA TYR A 64 -1.20 -6.76 5.57
C TYR A 64 -1.06 -8.25 5.79
N LEU A 65 -1.31 -8.69 7.01
CA LEU A 65 -1.39 -10.07 7.44
C LEU A 65 -2.70 -10.72 6.94
N PRO A 66 -2.78 -12.07 6.89
CA PRO A 66 -4.01 -12.78 6.49
C PRO A 66 -5.23 -12.48 7.39
N ASP A 67 -4.99 -12.05 8.62
CA ASP A 67 -6.03 -11.64 9.56
C ASP A 67 -6.57 -10.22 9.29
N GLY A 68 -5.96 -9.48 8.36
CA GLY A 68 -6.35 -8.12 7.96
C GLY A 68 -5.58 -7.01 8.68
N HIS A 69 -4.77 -7.34 9.70
CA HIS A 69 -3.93 -6.38 10.40
C HIS A 69 -2.73 -5.95 9.55
N LEU A 70 -2.21 -4.76 9.81
CA LEU A 70 -0.97 -4.31 9.19
C LEU A 70 0.21 -5.14 9.70
N ASP A 71 1.09 -5.59 8.81
CA ASP A 71 2.25 -6.39 9.17
C ASP A 71 3.38 -5.52 9.73
N SER A 72 3.48 -5.44 11.06
CA SER A 72 4.53 -4.67 11.74
C SER A 72 5.96 -5.11 11.43
N ARG A 73 6.17 -6.30 10.85
CA ARG A 73 7.51 -6.72 10.41
C ARG A 73 7.94 -6.03 9.11
N PHE A 74 7.02 -5.39 8.40
CA PHE A 74 7.33 -4.63 7.20
C PHE A 74 7.79 -3.21 7.57
N ASN A 75 8.89 -2.76 6.95
CA ASN A 75 9.47 -1.42 7.14
C ASN A 75 9.64 -1.03 8.62
N ALA A 76 10.47 -1.80 9.35
CA ALA A 76 10.91 -1.49 10.72
C ALA A 76 9.79 -1.14 11.72
N GLY A 77 8.65 -1.83 11.68
CA GLY A 77 7.53 -1.58 12.60
C GLY A 77 6.37 -0.81 11.98
N CYS A 78 6.60 -0.08 10.89
CA CYS A 78 5.58 0.81 10.33
C CYS A 78 4.47 0.06 9.58
N GLY A 79 4.77 -1.11 9.00
CA GLY A 79 3.83 -1.90 8.21
C GLY A 79 3.46 -1.33 6.84
N TYR A 80 4.00 -0.15 6.53
CA TYR A 80 3.96 0.47 5.21
C TYR A 80 5.26 1.23 4.94
N ALA A 81 5.57 1.47 3.68
CA ALA A 81 6.63 2.34 3.22
C ALA A 81 6.02 3.53 2.45
N ARG A 82 6.63 4.71 2.62
CA ARG A 82 6.33 5.93 1.85
C ARG A 82 7.60 6.33 1.12
N THR A 83 7.54 6.48 -0.20
CA THR A 83 8.70 6.76 -1.05
C THR A 83 8.44 8.02 -1.86
N ARG A 84 9.18 9.07 -1.53
CA ARG A 84 9.19 10.34 -2.24
C ARG A 84 10.26 10.31 -3.32
N LEU A 85 9.88 10.49 -4.58
CA LEU A 85 10.83 10.52 -5.71
C LEU A 85 11.25 11.95 -6.08
N GLY A 86 10.54 12.96 -5.57
CA GLY A 86 10.86 14.37 -5.78
C GLY A 86 9.76 15.30 -5.27
N PRO A 87 9.75 16.57 -5.70
CA PRO A 87 8.62 17.48 -5.51
C PRO A 87 7.56 17.25 -6.61
N SER A 88 6.95 16.07 -6.61
CA SER A 88 6.10 15.59 -7.71
C SER A 88 4.84 14.91 -7.22
N LEU A 89 3.90 14.66 -8.14
CA LEU A 89 2.81 13.73 -7.90
C LEU A 89 3.25 12.32 -8.32
N ASP A 90 3.70 11.53 -7.35
CA ASP A 90 4.15 10.16 -7.56
C ASP A 90 2.99 9.19 -7.28
N THR A 91 2.58 8.42 -8.29
CA THR A 91 1.53 7.41 -8.18
C THR A 91 2.02 6.03 -8.57
N ALA A 92 1.98 5.09 -7.61
CA ALA A 92 2.16 3.67 -7.89
C ALA A 92 0.84 3.08 -8.43
N THR A 93 0.92 2.28 -9.50
CA THR A 93 -0.26 1.74 -10.21
C THR A 93 -0.25 0.22 -10.32
N CYS A 94 0.92 -0.41 -10.19
CA CYS A 94 1.04 -1.86 -10.22
C CYS A 94 2.15 -2.35 -9.28
N ILE A 95 2.05 -3.61 -8.88
CA ILE A 95 2.98 -4.26 -7.96
C ILE A 95 3.16 -5.73 -8.38
N ALA A 96 4.38 -6.23 -8.22
CA ALA A 96 4.74 -7.63 -8.33
C ALA A 96 5.60 -8.05 -7.14
N ALA A 97 5.19 -9.07 -6.40
CA ALA A 97 6.04 -9.72 -5.39
C ALA A 97 6.86 -10.83 -6.04
N GLN A 98 8.12 -10.93 -5.64
CA GLN A 98 9.08 -11.90 -6.16
C GLN A 98 9.34 -13.02 -5.15
N SER A 99 9.83 -14.16 -5.62
CA SER A 99 10.10 -15.34 -4.79
C SER A 99 11.26 -15.14 -3.80
N ASP A 100 12.13 -14.17 -4.05
CA ASP A 100 13.24 -13.76 -3.19
C ASP A 100 12.79 -12.79 -2.06
N GLY A 101 11.50 -12.48 -1.98
CA GLY A 101 10.94 -11.55 -1.00
C GLY A 101 10.97 -10.08 -1.43
N ASN A 102 11.59 -9.76 -2.57
CA ASN A 102 11.61 -8.42 -3.12
C ASN A 102 10.26 -8.05 -3.72
N ILE A 103 10.04 -6.74 -3.88
CA ILE A 103 8.82 -6.18 -4.44
C ILE A 103 9.19 -5.23 -5.57
N VAL A 104 8.59 -5.41 -6.73
CA VAL A 104 8.69 -4.47 -7.86
C VAL A 104 7.40 -3.66 -7.92
N VAL A 105 7.52 -2.34 -7.98
CA VAL A 105 6.40 -1.40 -8.06
C VAL A 105 6.57 -0.57 -9.31
N GLY A 106 5.51 -0.46 -10.11
CA GLY A 106 5.46 0.37 -11.31
C GLY A 106 4.48 1.52 -11.14
N GLY A 107 4.76 2.63 -11.81
CA GLY A 107 3.93 3.83 -11.73
C GLY A 107 4.46 4.97 -12.55
N TYR A 108 4.06 6.18 -12.17
CA TYR A 108 4.52 7.40 -12.81
C TYR A 108 4.75 8.51 -11.78
N SER A 109 5.61 9.44 -12.16
CA SER A 109 5.85 10.70 -11.48
C SER A 109 5.45 11.85 -12.41
N LEU A 110 4.71 12.83 -11.90
CA LEU A 110 4.29 14.01 -12.64
C LEU A 110 4.93 15.27 -12.02
N HIS A 111 5.89 15.85 -12.75
CA HIS A 111 6.50 17.15 -12.45
C HIS A 111 6.88 17.84 -13.75
N GLY A 112 6.00 18.73 -14.23
CA GLY A 112 6.07 19.33 -15.56
C GLY A 112 5.73 18.36 -16.71
N ASN A 113 6.23 17.12 -16.64
CA ASN A 113 5.96 16.03 -17.58
C ASN A 113 5.78 14.70 -16.84
N TYR A 114 5.15 13.72 -17.50
CA TYR A 114 5.06 12.34 -17.00
C TYR A 114 6.39 11.60 -17.16
N LYS A 115 6.83 10.94 -16.09
CA LYS A 115 7.96 9.99 -16.11
C LYS A 115 7.47 8.64 -15.64
N ALA A 116 7.64 7.60 -16.46
CA ALA A 116 7.40 6.23 -16.02
C ALA A 116 8.46 5.84 -14.97
N ILE A 117 8.03 5.13 -13.92
CA ILE A 117 8.89 4.70 -12.82
C ILE A 117 8.74 3.19 -12.61
N VAL A 118 9.87 2.53 -12.39
CA VAL A 118 9.95 1.19 -11.82
C VAL A 118 10.83 1.28 -10.58
N ALA A 119 10.29 0.93 -9.41
CA ALA A 119 11.01 0.87 -8.15
C ALA A 119 11.10 -0.58 -7.68
N ARG A 120 12.20 -0.94 -7.04
CA ARG A 120 12.39 -2.24 -6.40
C ARG A 120 12.65 -2.04 -4.91
N TYR A 121 11.82 -2.64 -4.07
CA TYR A 121 11.98 -2.69 -2.62
C TYR A 121 12.62 -4.02 -2.27
N LEU A 122 13.71 -3.96 -1.50
CA LEU A 122 14.47 -5.14 -1.12
C LEU A 122 14.02 -5.66 0.25
N GLY A 123 14.04 -6.99 0.39
CA GLY A 123 13.67 -7.71 1.62
C GLY A 123 14.68 -7.59 2.75
#